data_AF-A0A2N7QGW6-F1
#
_entry.id   AF-A0A2N7QGW6-F1
#
_cell.length_a   1.000
_cell.length_b   1.000
_cell.length_c   1.000
_cell.angle_alpha   90.00
_cell.angle_beta   90.00
_cell.angle_gamma   90.00
#
_symmetry.space_group_name_H-M   'P 1'
#
loop_
_entity.id
_entity.type
_entity.pdbx_description
1 polymer ?
#
loop_
_entity_poly.entity_id
_entity_poly.type
_entity_poly.pdbx_seq_one_letter_code
_entity_poly.pdbx_strand_id
1 'polypeptide(L)'
;MGKIWNFLSSAKLAITLFLILAFISIFGTIVPQGESSQFYLMKYGSSLGKIILFLKLDDAYHSWWYIGTLFLFLANLIACSIKRFPISWKLYKKDPTEINPENLPYTQEIILKGNFSEIENILFEKLKFKKAEKDFN
;
A
#
# COMPACT_ATOMS: atom_id res chain seq x y z
N MET A 1 -5.21 7.76 21.06
CA MET A 1 -3.96 7.65 20.26
C MET A 1 -3.60 9.02 19.73
N GLY A 2 -2.34 9.44 19.85
CA GLY A 2 -1.91 10.81 19.50
C GLY A 2 -2.06 11.15 18.01
N LYS A 3 -2.18 12.46 17.69
CA LYS A 3 -2.31 12.95 16.31
C LYS A 3 -1.19 12.45 15.39
N ILE A 4 0.05 12.39 15.89
CA ILE A 4 1.22 11.84 15.18
C ILE A 4 1.00 10.37 14.80
N TRP A 5 0.45 9.55 15.71
CA TRP A 5 0.22 8.13 15.44
C TRP A 5 -0.81 7.93 14.32
N ASN A 6 -1.85 8.75 14.30
CA ASN A 6 -2.86 8.70 13.24
C ASN A 6 -2.32 9.15 11.89
N PHE A 7 -1.43 10.15 11.87
CA PHE A 7 -0.74 10.58 10.66
C PHE A 7 0.21 9.48 10.14
N LEU A 8 1.02 8.90 11.02
CA LEU A 8 1.98 7.86 10.68
C LEU A 8 1.31 6.52 10.32
N SER A 9 0.07 6.26 10.76
CA SER A 9 -0.71 5.05 10.38
C SER A 9 -1.70 5.30 9.23
N SER A 10 -1.42 6.28 8.38
CA SER A 10 -2.24 6.59 7.21
C SER A 10 -1.77 5.82 5.97
N ALA A 11 -2.69 5.08 5.34
CA ALA A 11 -2.44 4.42 4.06
C ALA A 11 -2.18 5.42 2.92
N LYS A 12 -2.77 6.63 2.99
CA LYS A 12 -2.52 7.69 2.00
C LYS A 12 -1.06 8.14 2.05
N LEU A 13 -0.49 8.25 3.25
CA LEU A 13 0.93 8.57 3.44
C LEU A 13 1.82 7.45 2.88
N ALA A 14 1.46 6.17 3.10
CA ALA A 14 2.16 5.02 2.54
C ALA A 14 2.28 5.12 1.02
N ILE A 15 1.14 5.35 0.34
CA ILE A 15 1.07 5.43 -1.12
C ILE A 15 1.90 6.62 -1.62
N THR A 16 1.80 7.79 -0.98
CA THR A 16 2.59 8.96 -1.36
C THR A 16 4.09 8.70 -1.24
N LEU A 17 4.55 8.11 -0.13
CA LEU A 17 5.97 7.78 0.09
C LEU A 17 6.47 6.74 -0.92
N PHE A 18 5.65 5.73 -1.22
CA PHE A 18 5.96 4.72 -2.23
C PHE A 18 6.15 5.33 -3.62
N LEU A 19 5.26 6.25 -4.03
CA LEU A 19 5.37 6.93 -5.32
C LEU A 19 6.62 7.83 -5.39
N ILE A 20 6.97 8.51 -4.30
CA ILE A 20 8.21 9.29 -4.21
C ILE A 20 9.42 8.39 -4.38
N LEU A 21 9.49 7.26 -3.65
CA LEU A 21 10.57 6.30 -3.77
C LEU A 21 10.68 5.72 -5.19
N ALA A 22 9.55 5.37 -5.80
CA ALA A 22 9.51 4.86 -7.16
C ALA A 22 10.04 5.90 -8.16
N PHE A 23 9.59 7.15 -8.06
CA PHE A 23 10.07 8.25 -8.89
C PHE A 23 11.59 8.40 -8.76
N ILE A 24 12.10 8.50 -7.53
CA ILE A 24 13.54 8.71 -7.34
C ILE A 24 14.36 7.49 -7.83
N SER A 25 13.86 6.28 -7.66
CA SER A 25 14.54 5.06 -8.13
C SER A 25 14.70 5.05 -9.65
N ILE A 26 13.70 5.54 -10.39
CA ILE A 26 13.81 5.71 -11.85
C ILE A 26 14.95 6.67 -12.20
N PHE A 27 15.03 7.84 -11.54
CA PHE A 27 16.10 8.81 -11.78
C PHE A 27 17.49 8.28 -11.40
N GLY A 28 17.60 7.57 -10.28
CA GLY A 28 18.83 6.92 -9.85
C GLY A 28 19.32 5.86 -10.83
N THR A 29 18.44 5.28 -11.66
CA THR A 29 18.82 4.28 -12.67
C THR A 29 19.37 4.94 -13.95
N ILE A 30 19.01 6.19 -14.24
CA ILE A 30 19.47 6.92 -15.44
C ILE A 30 20.92 7.38 -15.29
N VAL A 31 21.34 7.71 -14.07
CA VAL A 31 22.71 8.16 -13.77
C VAL A 31 23.57 6.92 -13.49
N PRO A 32 24.72 6.74 -14.18
CA PRO A 32 25.67 5.66 -13.87
C PRO A 32 26.02 5.71 -12.38
N GLN A 33 26.06 4.55 -11.71
CA GLN A 33 26.32 4.47 -10.27
C GLN A 33 27.78 4.07 -10.00
N GLY A 34 28.38 4.62 -8.95
CA GLY A 34 29.71 4.19 -8.45
C GLY A 34 30.91 4.55 -9.34
N GLU A 35 30.75 5.48 -10.28
CA GLU A 35 31.85 5.95 -11.12
C GLU A 35 32.71 7.00 -10.39
N SER A 36 33.88 7.30 -10.94
CA SER A 36 34.75 8.33 -10.36
C SER A 36 34.11 9.73 -10.42
N SER A 37 34.42 10.62 -9.48
CA SER A 37 33.91 11.99 -9.50
C SER A 37 34.30 12.74 -10.79
N GLN A 38 35.47 12.44 -11.36
CA GLN A 38 35.93 13.02 -12.62
C GLN A 38 35.04 12.60 -13.81
N PHE A 39 34.58 11.34 -13.83
CA PHE A 39 33.67 10.85 -14.86
C PHE A 39 32.40 11.71 -14.94
N TYR A 40 31.78 12.04 -13.80
CA TYR A 40 30.56 12.84 -13.79
C TYR A 40 30.79 14.29 -14.25
N LEU A 41 31.92 14.90 -13.85
CA LEU A 41 32.28 16.25 -14.28
C LEU A 41 32.57 16.31 -15.79
N MET A 42 33.17 15.27 -16.36
CA MET A 42 33.46 15.20 -17.80
C MET A 42 32.20 14.86 -18.62
N LYS A 43 31.38 13.93 -18.15
CA LYS A 43 30.19 13.45 -18.89
C LYS A 43 29.02 14.43 -18.84
N TYR A 44 28.77 15.05 -17.69
CA TYR A 44 27.62 15.94 -17.47
C TYR A 44 28.01 17.43 -17.42
N GLY A 45 29.31 17.75 -17.48
CA GLY A 45 29.84 19.09 -17.31
C GLY A 45 29.96 19.52 -15.84
N SER A 46 30.63 20.65 -15.62
CA SER A 46 30.98 21.12 -14.26
C SER A 46 29.75 21.40 -13.38
N SER A 47 28.70 22.01 -13.93
CA SER A 47 27.52 22.38 -13.13
C SER A 47 26.68 21.17 -12.75
N LEU A 48 26.24 20.35 -13.72
CA LEU A 48 25.41 19.18 -13.45
C LEU A 48 26.18 18.07 -12.74
N GLY A 49 27.45 17.83 -13.09
CA GLY A 49 28.30 16.84 -12.42
C GLY A 49 28.48 17.15 -10.93
N LYS A 50 28.63 18.43 -10.55
CA LYS A 50 28.66 18.83 -9.13
C LYS A 50 27.33 18.60 -8.42
N ILE A 51 26.19 18.84 -9.08
CA ILE A 51 24.87 18.59 -8.51
C ILE A 51 24.67 17.08 -8.26
N ILE A 52 25.06 16.24 -9.22
CA ILE A 52 25.00 14.78 -9.11
C ILE A 52 25.79 14.32 -7.88
N LEU A 53 27.05 14.75 -7.76
CA LEU A 53 27.91 14.37 -6.64
C LEU A 53 27.43 14.94 -5.30
N PHE A 54 26.93 16.18 -5.28
CA PHE A 54 26.42 16.83 -4.06
C PHE A 54 25.16 16.16 -3.52
N LEU A 55 24.22 15.83 -4.42
CA LEU A 55 22.99 15.12 -4.06
C LEU A 55 23.22 13.61 -3.89
N LYS A 56 24.44 13.10 -4.08
CA LYS A 56 24.74 11.66 -4.11
C LYS A 56 23.86 10.89 -5.11
N LEU A 57 23.59 11.46 -6.28
CA LEU A 57 22.85 10.76 -7.34
C LEU A 57 23.70 9.66 -7.99
N ASP A 58 25.02 9.69 -7.81
CA ASP A 58 25.99 8.64 -8.15
C ASP A 58 25.95 7.42 -7.20
N ASP A 59 25.35 7.59 -6.03
CA ASP A 59 25.11 6.54 -5.03
C ASP A 59 23.75 6.78 -4.34
N ALA A 60 22.70 6.80 -5.16
CA ALA A 60 21.37 7.27 -4.77
C ALA A 60 20.77 6.43 -3.63
N TYR A 61 21.01 5.12 -3.63
CA TYR A 61 20.42 4.17 -2.68
C TYR A 61 21.00 4.27 -1.26
N HIS A 62 22.24 4.75 -1.11
CA HIS A 62 22.85 5.01 0.19
C HIS A 62 22.77 6.48 0.63
N SER A 63 22.12 7.32 -0.19
CA SER A 63 21.94 8.73 0.13
C SER A 63 21.02 8.89 1.35
N TRP A 64 21.30 9.93 2.16
CA TRP A 64 20.55 10.23 3.37
C TRP A 64 19.07 10.52 3.11
N TRP A 65 18.75 11.15 1.98
CA TRP A 65 17.38 11.46 1.59
C TRP A 65 16.62 10.20 1.13
N TYR A 66 17.29 9.24 0.46
CA TYR A 66 16.67 7.97 0.06
C TYR A 66 16.40 7.10 1.28
N ILE A 67 17.42 6.89 2.12
CA ILE A 67 17.32 6.11 3.35
C ILE A 67 16.30 6.74 4.30
N GLY A 68 16.28 8.07 4.44
CA GLY A 68 15.31 8.78 5.27
C GLY A 68 13.87 8.56 4.80
N THR A 69 13.64 8.63 3.49
CA THR A 69 12.31 8.38 2.90
C THR A 69 11.90 6.91 3.04
N LEU A 70 12.84 5.98 2.81
CA LEU A 70 12.62 4.55 2.95
C LEU A 70 12.29 4.17 4.40
N PHE A 71 13.04 4.71 5.36
CA PHE A 71 12.81 4.50 6.78
C PHE A 71 11.43 5.03 7.20
N LEU A 72 11.07 6.23 6.75
CA LEU A 72 9.74 6.80 7.03
C LEU A 72 8.62 5.94 6.44
N PHE A 73 8.81 5.42 5.22
CA PHE A 73 7.87 4.50 4.58
C PHE A 73 7.72 3.20 5.38
N LEU A 74 8.83 2.58 5.79
CA LEU A 74 8.81 1.36 6.61
C LEU A 74 8.13 1.60 7.97
N ALA A 75 8.45 2.70 8.64
CA ALA A 75 7.80 3.09 9.91
C ALA A 75 6.28 3.27 9.73
N ASN A 76 5.85 3.89 8.63
CA ASN A 76 4.44 4.03 8.29
C ASN A 76 3.76 2.67 8.05
N LEU A 77 4.38 1.76 7.30
CA LEU A 77 3.86 0.40 7.06
C LEU A 77 3.72 -0.40 8.35
N ILE A 78 4.71 -0.32 9.24
CA ILE A 78 4.67 -0.98 10.56
C ILE A 78 3.51 -0.41 11.38
N ALA A 79 3.38 0.93 11.45
CA ALA A 79 2.29 1.57 12.19
C ALA A 79 0.90 1.21 11.62
N CYS A 80 0.76 1.16 10.29
CA CYS A 80 -0.47 0.72 9.63
C CYS A 80 -0.80 -0.74 9.95
N SER A 81 0.20 -1.62 9.89
CA SER A 81 0.06 -3.05 10.19
C SER A 81 -0.37 -3.27 11.64
N ILE A 82 0.27 -2.63 12.61
CA ILE A 82 -0.09 -2.73 14.04
C ILE A 82 -1.54 -2.29 14.27
N LYS A 83 -2.00 -1.23 13.60
CA LYS A 83 -3.36 -0.71 13.75
C LYS A 83 -4.41 -1.64 13.14
N ARG A 84 -4.13 -2.24 11.97
CA ARG A 84 -5.13 -2.97 11.17
C ARG A 84 -5.11 -4.48 11.40
N PHE A 85 -3.94 -5.08 11.61
CA PHE A 85 -3.75 -6.51 11.81
C PHE A 85 -4.65 -7.13 12.90
N PRO A 86 -4.78 -6.57 14.13
CA PRO A 86 -5.60 -7.19 15.17
C PRO A 86 -7.09 -7.22 14.83
N ILE A 87 -7.59 -6.24 14.07
CA ILE A 87 -8.99 -6.20 13.63
C ILE A 87 -9.22 -7.31 12.60
N SER A 88 -8.36 -7.37 11.57
CA SER A 88 -8.43 -8.41 10.54
C SER A 88 -8.29 -9.82 11.12
N TRP A 89 -7.39 -10.00 12.08
CA TRP A 89 -7.19 -11.29 12.75
C TRP A 89 -8.39 -11.74 13.58
N LYS A 90 -9.02 -10.81 14.31
CA LYS A 90 -10.25 -11.10 15.08
C LYS A 90 -11.42 -11.47 14.18
N LEU A 91 -11.56 -10.80 13.03
CA LEU A 91 -12.61 -11.12 12.06
C LEU A 91 -12.38 -12.48 11.40
N TYR A 92 -11.14 -12.80 11.04
CA TYR A 92 -10.80 -14.09 10.43
C TYR A 92 -11.08 -15.29 11.33
N LYS A 93 -10.95 -15.13 12.66
CA LYS A 93 -11.18 -16.20 13.64
C LYS A 93 -12.64 -16.42 14.03
N LYS A 94 -13.53 -15.48 13.74
CA LYS A 94 -14.95 -15.61 14.08
C LYS A 94 -15.67 -16.44 13.03
N ASP A 95 -16.62 -17.26 13.46
CA ASP A 95 -17.51 -17.97 12.55
C ASP A 95 -18.32 -16.94 11.73
N PRO A 96 -18.33 -16.99 10.39
CA PRO A 96 -19.08 -16.07 9.56
C PRO A 96 -20.57 -15.97 9.92
N THR A 97 -21.15 -17.03 10.49
CA THR A 97 -22.57 -17.09 10.87
C THR A 97 -22.92 -16.30 12.13
N GLU A 98 -21.93 -16.02 12.99
CA GLU A 98 -22.11 -15.25 14.24
C GLU A 98 -21.83 -13.75 14.06
N ILE A 99 -21.38 -13.32 12.87
CA ILE A 99 -21.02 -11.93 12.61
C ILE A 99 -22.27 -11.17 12.15
N ASN A 100 -22.76 -10.25 12.99
CA ASN A 100 -23.81 -9.31 12.57
C ASN A 100 -23.28 -8.41 11.43
N PRO A 101 -23.89 -8.44 10.23
CA PRO A 101 -23.46 -7.66 9.07
C PRO A 101 -23.40 -6.14 9.30
N GLU A 102 -24.21 -5.61 10.22
CA GLU A 102 -24.23 -4.17 10.55
C GLU A 102 -22.94 -3.70 11.23
N ASN A 103 -22.20 -4.63 11.87
CA ASN A 103 -20.95 -4.33 12.57
C ASN A 103 -19.71 -4.44 11.66
N LEU A 104 -19.89 -4.72 10.37
CA LEU A 104 -18.79 -4.82 9.44
C LEU A 104 -18.33 -3.42 8.97
N PRO A 105 -17.02 -3.19 8.84
CA PRO A 105 -16.49 -1.87 8.45
C PRO A 105 -16.80 -1.47 7.00
N TYR A 106 -17.26 -2.41 6.17
CA TYR A 106 -17.55 -2.19 4.75
C TYR A 106 -18.76 -3.03 4.34
N THR A 107 -19.97 -2.53 4.61
CA THR A 107 -21.24 -3.18 4.22
C THR A 107 -21.80 -2.51 2.96
N GLN A 108 -22.18 -3.32 1.96
CA GLN A 108 -22.94 -2.86 0.80
C GLN A 108 -24.31 -3.53 0.84
N GLU A 109 -25.38 -2.73 0.91
CA GLU A 109 -26.74 -3.22 0.82
C GLU A 109 -27.21 -3.20 -0.62
N ILE A 110 -27.64 -4.36 -1.13
CA ILE A 110 -28.27 -4.48 -2.45
C ILE A 110 -29.73 -4.84 -2.22
N ILE A 111 -30.64 -3.89 -2.48
CA ILE A 111 -32.07 -4.12 -2.39
C ILE A 111 -32.54 -4.76 -3.70
N LEU A 112 -32.80 -6.06 -3.66
CA LEU A 112 -33.40 -6.79 -4.77
C LEU A 112 -34.92 -6.62 -4.71
N LYS A 113 -35.51 -5.95 -5.71
CA LYS A 113 -36.96 -5.85 -5.89
C LYS A 113 -37.37 -6.85 -6.96
N GLY A 114 -38.11 -7.90 -6.58
CA GLY A 114 -38.58 -8.94 -7.50
C GLY A 114 -39.29 -10.08 -6.77
N ASN A 115 -39.88 -10.99 -7.54
CA ASN A 115 -40.43 -12.25 -7.03
C ASN A 115 -39.29 -13.16 -6.50
N PHE A 116 -39.56 -14.04 -5.54
CA PHE A 116 -38.60 -15.02 -4.99
C PHE A 116 -37.83 -15.79 -6.08
N SER A 117 -38.51 -16.25 -7.14
CA SER A 117 -37.85 -16.93 -8.27
C SER A 117 -36.93 -16.03 -9.10
N GLU A 118 -37.21 -14.74 -9.16
CA GLU A 118 -36.39 -13.76 -9.88
C GLU A 118 -35.14 -13.40 -9.09
N ILE A 119 -35.27 -13.30 -7.77
CA ILE A 119 -34.17 -13.10 -6.83
C ILE A 119 -33.23 -14.31 -6.84
N GLU A 120 -33.77 -15.53 -6.87
CA GLU A 120 -33.00 -16.77 -6.93
C GLU A 120 -32.11 -16.81 -8.19
N ASN A 121 -32.69 -16.51 -9.36
CA ASN A 121 -31.94 -16.46 -10.62
C ASN A 121 -30.85 -15.38 -10.61
N ILE A 122 -31.12 -14.19 -10.05
CA ILE A 122 -30.10 -13.13 -9.95
C ILE A 122 -28.94 -13.54 -9.03
N LEU A 123 -29.23 -14.19 -7.89
CA LEU A 123 -28.21 -14.65 -6.95
C LEU A 123 -27.32 -15.75 -7.53
N PHE A 124 -27.92 -16.72 -8.24
CA PHE A 124 -27.21 -17.86 -8.80
C PHE A 124 -26.49 -17.52 -10.11
N GLU A 125 -27.14 -16.83 -11.05
CA GLU A 125 -26.54 -16.52 -12.35
C GLU A 125 -25.59 -15.34 -12.33
N LYS A 126 -26.00 -14.21 -11.71
CA LYS A 126 -25.19 -12.98 -11.74
C LYS A 126 -24.15 -12.93 -10.63
N LEU A 127 -24.52 -13.37 -9.42
CA LEU A 127 -23.65 -13.26 -8.25
C LEU A 127 -22.90 -14.56 -7.93
N LYS A 128 -23.17 -15.66 -8.66
CA LYS A 128 -22.51 -16.96 -8.53
C LYS A 128 -22.47 -17.51 -7.11
N PHE A 129 -23.42 -17.13 -6.26
CA PHE A 129 -23.54 -17.75 -4.94
C PHE A 129 -23.87 -19.23 -5.13
N LYS A 130 -23.20 -20.12 -4.42
CA LYS A 130 -23.59 -21.54 -4.38
C LYS A 130 -24.61 -21.73 -3.27
N LYS A 131 -25.58 -22.61 -3.51
CA LYS A 131 -26.53 -23.02 -2.48
C LYS A 131 -25.70 -23.69 -1.39
N ALA A 132 -25.85 -23.23 -0.15
CA ALA A 132 -25.16 -23.86 0.98
C ALA A 132 -25.68 -25.29 1.09
N GLU A 133 -24.82 -26.26 0.78
CA GLU A 133 -25.07 -27.67 1.04
C GLU A 133 -25.02 -27.84 2.56
N LYS A 134 -26.06 -28.46 3.10
CA LYS A 134 -26.34 -28.46 4.54
C LYS A 134 -25.48 -29.52 5.23
N ASP A 135 -24.17 -29.33 5.24
CA ASP A 135 -23.21 -30.18 5.95
C ASP A 135 -23.13 -29.76 7.43
N PHE A 136 -24.25 -29.90 8.14
CA PHE A 136 -24.27 -29.86 9.61
C PHE A 136 -24.56 -31.27 10.11
N ASN A 137 -23.48 -32.03 10.37
CA ASN A 137 -23.48 -33.19 11.26
C ASN A 137 -22.99 -32.75 12.63
#